data_AF-A0A5J6QI44-F1
#
_entry.id   AF-A0A5J6QI44-F1
#
_cell.length_a   1.000
_cell.length_b   1.000
_cell.length_c   1.000
_cell.angle_alpha   90.00
_cell.angle_beta   90.00
_cell.angle_gamma   90.00
#
_symmetry.space_group_name_H-M   'P 1'
#
loop_
_entity.id
_entity.type
_entity.pdbx_description
1 polymer ?
#
loop_
_entity_poly.entity_id
_entity_poly.type
_entity_poly.pdbx_seq_one_letter_code
_entity_poly.pdbx_strand_id
1 'polypeptide(L)'
;MKSNTLLILIFSFAISGLSQANEITKPDLSDTYQAKFQAVWNKAAEGELPVYECGGLVSTATKMVSQGKDVNNEAQSAYKACYVDAFLHYSNAFFALRNNTELAEDNKPIGCELYSRYIHAHITSLDIYADRFGLNADDLNNQLSEKLNTTASLCEIKIN
;
A
#
# COMPACT_ATOMS: atom_id res chain seq x y z
N MET A 1 30.20 59.65 9.79
CA MET A 1 30.17 58.24 9.32
C MET A 1 30.36 57.32 10.52
N LYS A 2 29.31 56.60 10.96
CA LYS A 2 29.43 55.40 11.78
C LYS A 2 28.37 54.42 11.30
N SER A 3 28.86 53.24 10.90
CA SER A 3 28.15 52.24 10.13
C SER A 3 27.16 51.45 10.98
N ASN A 4 26.02 51.15 10.37
CA ASN A 4 25.04 50.15 10.78
C ASN A 4 25.68 48.78 10.99
N THR A 5 25.23 48.04 12.00
CA THR A 5 25.19 46.57 11.90
C THR A 5 24.00 46.07 12.73
N LEU A 6 22.88 45.86 12.04
CA LEU A 6 21.72 45.14 12.56
C LEU A 6 22.07 43.64 12.50
N LEU A 7 22.18 42.98 13.64
CA LEU A 7 22.33 41.53 13.73
C LEU A 7 20.98 40.87 13.46
N ILE A 8 20.76 40.45 12.20
CA ILE A 8 19.64 39.60 11.82
C ILE A 8 20.09 38.16 12.05
N LEU A 9 19.65 37.57 13.16
CA LEU A 9 19.71 36.13 13.39
C LEU A 9 18.69 35.47 12.44
N ILE A 10 19.17 35.05 11.26
CA ILE A 10 18.41 34.19 10.36
C ILE A 10 18.31 32.83 11.05
N PHE A 11 17.19 32.57 11.70
CA PHE A 11 16.77 31.22 12.06
C PHE A 11 16.56 30.46 10.75
N SER A 12 17.59 29.74 10.32
CA SER A 12 17.50 28.77 9.24
C SER A 12 16.56 27.66 9.72
N PHE A 13 15.27 27.79 9.40
CA PHE A 13 14.38 26.66 9.35
C PHE A 13 14.99 25.70 8.34
N ALA A 14 15.65 24.66 8.84
CA ALA A 14 15.91 23.47 8.07
C ALA A 14 14.55 22.97 7.63
N ILE A 15 14.19 23.26 6.38
CA ILE A 15 13.15 22.56 5.65
C ILE A 15 13.73 21.16 5.44
N SER A 16 13.72 20.34 6.49
CA SER A 16 13.71 18.90 6.33
C SER A 16 12.46 18.62 5.52
N GLY A 17 12.66 18.32 4.23
CA GLY A 17 11.59 17.93 3.34
C GLY A 17 10.79 16.85 4.03
N LEU A 18 9.60 17.22 4.50
CA LEU A 18 8.52 16.29 4.71
C LEU A 18 8.31 15.69 3.32
N SER A 19 8.99 14.58 3.05
CA SER A 19 8.54 13.58 2.09
C SER A 19 7.09 13.37 2.48
N GLN A 20 6.17 14.00 1.74
CA GLN A 20 4.75 13.75 1.91
C GLN A 20 4.63 12.24 1.75
N ALA A 21 4.39 11.54 2.85
CA ALA A 21 4.01 10.15 2.76
C ALA A 21 2.79 10.18 1.84
N ASN A 22 2.87 9.53 0.68
CA ASN A 22 1.73 9.40 -0.22
C ASN A 22 0.61 8.78 0.62
N GLU A 23 -0.35 9.61 1.02
CA GLU A 23 -1.40 9.20 1.93
C GLU A 23 -2.34 8.30 1.14
N ILE A 24 -2.24 6.99 1.37
CA ILE A 24 -3.09 6.02 0.71
C ILE A 24 -4.50 6.22 1.25
N THR A 25 -5.36 6.80 0.41
CA THR A 25 -6.76 7.03 0.75
C THR A 25 -7.54 5.74 0.60
N LYS A 26 -8.38 5.40 1.58
CA LYS A 26 -9.28 4.25 1.50
C LYS A 26 -10.20 4.41 0.28
N PRO A 27 -10.19 3.49 -0.69
CA PRO A 27 -11.11 3.58 -1.82
C PRO A 27 -12.55 3.47 -1.36
N ASP A 28 -13.42 4.20 -2.06
CA ASP A 28 -14.86 4.11 -1.89
C ASP A 28 -15.39 2.98 -2.79
N LEU A 29 -15.92 1.93 -2.17
CA LEU A 29 -16.49 0.79 -2.87
C LEU A 29 -18.01 0.80 -2.72
N SER A 30 -18.71 0.09 -3.61
CA SER A 30 -20.15 -0.09 -3.46
C SER A 30 -20.52 -0.78 -2.15
N ASP A 31 -21.77 -0.57 -1.70
CA ASP A 31 -22.31 -1.16 -0.47
C ASP A 31 -22.11 -2.68 -0.39
N THR A 32 -22.10 -3.36 -1.54
CA THR A 32 -21.82 -4.80 -1.67
C THR A 32 -20.47 -5.20 -1.05
N TYR A 33 -19.45 -4.35 -1.19
CA TYR A 33 -18.07 -4.66 -0.81
C TYR A 33 -17.58 -3.83 0.38
N GLN A 34 -18.18 -2.66 0.63
CA GLN A 34 -17.66 -1.67 1.57
C GLN A 34 -17.42 -2.23 2.99
N ALA A 35 -18.37 -3.00 3.53
CA ALA A 35 -18.22 -3.59 4.86
C ALA A 35 -17.08 -4.62 4.94
N LYS A 36 -16.90 -5.44 3.89
CA LYS A 36 -15.80 -6.41 3.82
C LYS A 36 -14.47 -5.70 3.66
N PHE A 37 -14.43 -4.66 2.83
CA PHE A 37 -13.23 -3.88 2.61
C PHE A 37 -12.84 -3.05 3.84
N GLN A 38 -13.78 -2.61 4.66
CA GLN A 38 -13.45 -1.98 5.94
C GLN A 38 -12.66 -2.91 6.86
N ALA A 39 -12.98 -4.22 6.87
CA ALA A 39 -12.22 -5.20 7.64
C ALA A 39 -10.80 -5.38 7.07
N VAL A 40 -10.67 -5.47 5.75
CA VAL A 40 -9.37 -5.49 5.04
C VAL A 40 -8.54 -4.26 5.43
N TRP A 41 -9.14 -3.07 5.35
CA TRP A 41 -8.49 -1.80 5.60
C TRP A 41 -8.02 -1.67 7.05
N ASN A 42 -8.88 -2.02 8.00
CA ASN A 42 -8.53 -2.02 9.42
C ASN A 42 -7.37 -2.97 9.70
N LYS A 43 -7.39 -4.16 9.10
CA LYS A 43 -6.34 -5.16 9.32
C LYS A 43 -5.00 -4.71 8.75
N ALA A 44 -5.02 -4.13 7.55
CA ALA A 44 -3.85 -3.49 6.97
C ALA A 44 -3.31 -2.35 7.85
N ALA A 45 -4.19 -1.54 8.47
CA ALA A 45 -3.79 -0.45 9.37
C ALA A 45 -3.05 -0.93 10.63
N GLU A 46 -3.27 -2.18 11.06
CA GLU A 46 -2.54 -2.82 12.16
C GLU A 46 -1.12 -3.25 11.76
N GLY A 47 -0.71 -3.05 10.50
CA GLY A 47 0.54 -3.57 9.96
C GLY A 47 0.53 -5.09 9.81
N GLU A 48 -0.66 -5.68 9.73
CA GLU A 48 -0.87 -7.10 9.46
C GLU A 48 -1.38 -7.29 8.03
N LEU A 49 -0.87 -8.31 7.34
CA LEU A 49 -1.27 -8.56 5.96
C LEU A 49 -2.71 -9.12 5.93
N PRO A 50 -3.68 -8.46 5.27
CA PRO A 50 -5.11 -8.80 5.38
C PRO A 50 -5.52 -9.96 4.45
N VAL A 51 -4.77 -11.06 4.46
CA VAL A 51 -4.93 -12.18 3.50
C VAL A 51 -6.32 -12.81 3.61
N TYR A 52 -6.79 -13.07 4.84
CA TYR A 52 -8.08 -13.72 5.08
C TYR A 52 -9.25 -12.83 4.71
N GLU A 53 -9.19 -11.55 5.09
CA GLU A 53 -10.19 -10.53 4.79
C GLU A 53 -10.27 -10.31 3.28
N CYS A 54 -9.12 -10.23 2.59
CA CYS A 54 -9.09 -10.12 1.15
C CYS A 54 -9.61 -11.37 0.45
N GLY A 55 -9.30 -12.57 0.95
CA GLY A 55 -9.89 -13.81 0.44
C GLY A 55 -11.43 -13.78 0.48
N GLY A 56 -12.01 -13.27 1.57
CA GLY A 56 -13.46 -13.11 1.71
C GLY A 56 -14.08 -12.10 0.73
N LEU A 57 -13.39 -10.98 0.50
CA LEU A 57 -13.81 -9.96 -0.47
C LEU A 57 -13.68 -10.46 -1.91
N VAL A 58 -12.54 -11.02 -2.28
CA VAL A 58 -12.26 -11.55 -3.64
C VAL A 58 -13.15 -12.74 -3.97
N SER A 59 -13.47 -13.60 -2.99
CA SER A 59 -14.46 -14.67 -3.16
C SER A 59 -15.86 -14.11 -3.46
N THR A 60 -16.24 -13.04 -2.77
CA THR A 60 -17.52 -12.34 -3.04
C THR A 60 -17.52 -11.73 -4.45
N ALA A 61 -16.45 -11.03 -4.83
CA ALA A 61 -16.30 -10.44 -6.15
C ALA A 61 -16.36 -11.50 -7.26
N THR A 62 -15.62 -12.59 -7.11
CA THR A 62 -15.63 -13.74 -8.04
C THR A 62 -17.03 -14.33 -8.19
N LYS A 63 -17.79 -14.42 -7.09
CA LYS A 63 -19.17 -14.90 -7.12
C LYS A 63 -20.10 -13.94 -7.88
N MET A 64 -19.91 -12.62 -7.75
CA MET A 64 -20.73 -11.64 -8.48
C MET A 64 -20.47 -11.71 -9.99
N VAL A 65 -19.19 -11.80 -10.40
CA VAL A 65 -18.82 -11.99 -11.81
C VAL A 65 -19.41 -13.29 -12.36
N SER A 66 -19.21 -14.42 -11.68
CA SER A 66 -19.69 -15.72 -12.16
C SER A 66 -21.21 -15.85 -12.21
N GLN A 67 -21.95 -15.04 -11.43
CA GLN A 67 -23.41 -14.99 -11.45
C GLN A 67 -23.98 -13.95 -12.42
N GLY A 68 -23.15 -13.22 -13.17
CA GLY A 68 -23.59 -12.12 -14.03
C GLY A 68 -24.24 -10.96 -13.26
N LYS A 69 -23.82 -10.78 -12.00
CA LYS A 69 -24.32 -9.74 -11.07
C LYS A 69 -23.29 -8.65 -10.81
N ASP A 70 -22.16 -8.68 -11.50
CA ASP A 70 -21.19 -7.60 -11.46
C ASP A 70 -21.74 -6.41 -12.26
N VAL A 71 -22.19 -5.39 -11.53
CA VAL A 71 -22.70 -4.15 -12.11
C VAL A 71 -21.58 -3.13 -12.09
N ASN A 72 -21.40 -2.37 -13.17
CA ASN A 72 -20.42 -1.28 -13.26
C ASN A 72 -18.96 -1.67 -12.92
N ASN A 73 -18.56 -2.93 -13.11
CA ASN A 73 -17.23 -3.44 -12.76
C ASN A 73 -16.87 -3.24 -11.27
N GLU A 74 -17.86 -3.29 -10.37
CA GLU A 74 -17.62 -3.15 -8.94
C GLU A 74 -16.77 -4.30 -8.40
N ALA A 75 -16.90 -5.52 -8.94
CA ALA A 75 -16.06 -6.66 -8.56
C ALA A 75 -14.59 -6.45 -8.94
N GLN A 76 -14.34 -5.85 -10.10
CA GLN A 76 -12.98 -5.46 -10.52
C GLN A 76 -12.39 -4.41 -9.57
N SER A 77 -13.19 -3.42 -9.18
CA SER A 77 -12.77 -2.37 -8.25
C SER A 77 -12.47 -2.92 -6.86
N ALA A 78 -13.30 -3.83 -6.36
CA ALA A 78 -13.11 -4.51 -5.09
C ALA A 78 -11.83 -5.38 -5.09
N TYR A 79 -11.60 -6.15 -6.17
CA TYR A 79 -10.37 -6.92 -6.32
C TYR A 79 -9.13 -6.04 -6.32
N LYS A 80 -9.13 -4.95 -7.11
CA LYS A 80 -8.03 -3.99 -7.15
C LYS A 80 -7.77 -3.34 -5.80
N ALA A 81 -8.82 -3.00 -5.04
CA ALA A 81 -8.69 -2.44 -3.70
C ALA A 81 -7.96 -3.39 -2.74
N CYS A 82 -8.18 -4.70 -2.86
CA CYS A 82 -7.42 -5.70 -2.12
C CYS A 82 -5.99 -5.88 -2.62
N TYR A 83 -5.81 -5.95 -3.94
CA TYR A 83 -4.50 -6.19 -4.54
C TYR A 83 -3.53 -5.02 -4.29
N VAL A 84 -3.98 -3.80 -4.53
CA VAL A 84 -3.15 -2.60 -4.55
C VAL A 84 -3.34 -1.79 -3.27
N ASP A 85 -4.54 -1.25 -3.05
CA ASP A 85 -4.74 -0.20 -2.05
C ASP A 85 -4.56 -0.70 -0.60
N ALA A 86 -5.11 -1.87 -0.27
CA ALA A 86 -4.93 -2.50 1.03
C ALA A 86 -3.47 -2.87 1.30
N PHE A 87 -2.75 -3.34 0.28
CA PHE A 87 -1.33 -3.68 0.43
C PHE A 87 -0.47 -2.43 0.66
N LEU A 88 -0.74 -1.34 -0.06
CA LEU A 88 -0.05 -0.07 0.17
C LEU A 88 -0.34 0.49 1.57
N HIS A 89 -1.59 0.36 2.04
CA HIS A 89 -1.96 0.73 3.40
C HIS A 89 -1.21 -0.11 4.45
N TYR A 90 -1.15 -1.43 4.24
CA TYR A 90 -0.36 -2.36 5.03
C TYR A 90 1.12 -1.97 5.03
N SER A 91 1.69 -1.66 3.87
CA SER A 91 3.09 -1.27 3.72
C SER A 91 3.42 -0.03 4.56
N ASN A 92 2.57 0.98 4.51
CA ASN A 92 2.73 2.18 5.33
C ASN A 92 2.68 1.86 6.83
N ALA A 93 1.70 1.07 7.27
CA ALA A 93 1.56 0.68 8.68
C ALA A 93 2.71 -0.20 9.16
N PHE A 94 3.13 -1.20 8.36
CA PHE A 94 4.22 -2.10 8.68
C PHE A 94 5.51 -1.34 8.98
N PHE A 95 5.89 -0.39 8.13
CA PHE A 95 7.10 0.40 8.34
C PHE A 95 6.97 1.43 9.47
N ALA A 96 5.75 1.89 9.79
CA ALA A 96 5.52 2.76 10.94
C ALA A 96 5.63 2.04 12.30
N LEU A 97 5.61 0.71 12.32
CA LEU A 97 5.61 -0.08 13.54
C LEU A 97 7.02 -0.54 13.94
N ARG A 98 7.19 -0.70 15.26
CA ARG A 98 8.40 -1.22 15.90
C ARG A 98 9.60 -0.36 15.46
N ASN A 99 10.56 -0.99 14.77
CA ASN A 99 11.78 -0.40 14.26
C ASN A 99 11.95 -0.74 12.76
N ASN A 100 10.87 -1.04 12.04
CA ASN A 100 10.96 -1.55 10.67
C ASN A 100 11.60 -0.57 9.68
N THR A 101 11.65 0.73 10.03
CA THR A 101 12.31 1.82 9.30
C THR A 101 13.79 2.02 9.66
N GLU A 102 14.28 1.44 10.76
CA GLU A 102 15.69 1.58 11.15
C GLU A 102 16.58 0.95 10.08
N LEU A 103 17.69 1.60 9.76
CA LEU A 103 18.60 1.13 8.72
C LEU A 103 19.60 0.11 9.28
N ALA A 104 19.76 -1.00 8.56
CA ALA A 104 20.83 -1.96 8.78
C ALA A 104 22.16 -1.49 8.14
N GLU A 105 23.23 -2.26 8.31
CA GLU A 105 24.58 -1.93 7.80
C GLU A 105 24.64 -1.79 6.26
N ASP A 106 23.71 -2.44 5.55
CA ASP A 106 23.55 -2.36 4.09
C ASP A 106 22.73 -1.13 3.63
N ASN A 107 22.39 -0.22 4.56
CA ASN A 107 21.52 0.93 4.36
C ASN A 107 20.07 0.58 3.95
N LYS A 108 19.62 -0.66 4.17
CA LYS A 108 18.22 -1.05 3.97
C LYS A 108 17.46 -1.04 5.30
N PRO A 109 16.16 -0.72 5.29
CA PRO A 109 15.32 -0.89 6.47
C PRO A 109 15.37 -2.33 7.00
N ILE A 110 15.52 -2.51 8.32
CA ILE A 110 15.60 -3.83 8.97
C ILE A 110 14.34 -4.67 8.68
N GLY A 111 13.19 -4.03 8.47
CA GLY A 111 11.94 -4.70 8.12
C GLY A 111 11.91 -5.34 6.72
N CYS A 112 12.89 -5.06 5.85
CA CYS A 112 12.84 -5.44 4.44
C CYS A 112 12.78 -6.94 4.17
N GLU A 113 13.48 -7.78 4.94
CA GLU A 113 13.45 -9.24 4.74
C GLU A 113 12.02 -9.78 4.94
N LEU A 114 11.39 -9.38 6.05
CA LEU A 114 10.04 -9.82 6.37
C LEU A 114 9.00 -9.23 5.41
N TYR A 115 9.16 -7.95 5.07
CA TYR A 115 8.29 -7.26 4.13
C TYR A 115 8.33 -7.90 2.73
N SER A 116 9.52 -8.26 2.23
CA SER A 116 9.69 -8.96 0.95
C SER A 116 8.96 -10.31 0.93
N ARG A 117 9.00 -11.07 2.03
CA ARG A 117 8.24 -12.33 2.12
C ARG A 117 6.73 -12.09 2.05
N TYR A 118 6.24 -11.04 2.69
CA TYR A 118 4.82 -10.73 2.75
C TYR A 118 4.25 -10.20 1.43
N ILE A 119 4.97 -9.32 0.75
CA ILE A 119 4.55 -8.83 -0.58
C ILE A 119 4.49 -9.97 -1.60
N HIS A 120 5.47 -10.87 -1.62
CA HIS A 120 5.43 -12.03 -2.50
C HIS A 120 4.27 -12.97 -2.19
N ALA A 121 3.99 -13.22 -0.91
CA ALA A 121 2.84 -14.03 -0.50
C ALA A 121 1.51 -13.39 -0.92
N HIS A 122 1.37 -12.07 -0.73
CA HIS A 122 0.21 -11.30 -1.15
C HIS A 122 -0.04 -11.40 -2.65
N ILE A 123 0.95 -11.04 -3.45
CA ILE A 123 0.89 -11.08 -4.92
C ILE A 123 0.51 -12.47 -5.39
N THR A 124 1.26 -13.49 -4.97
CA THR A 124 1.02 -14.89 -5.39
C THR A 124 -0.40 -15.35 -5.05
N SER A 125 -0.95 -14.92 -3.90
CA SER A 125 -2.28 -15.33 -3.47
C SER A 125 -3.42 -14.70 -4.28
N LEU A 126 -3.21 -13.51 -4.84
CA LEU A 126 -4.25 -12.74 -5.53
C LEU A 126 -4.09 -12.75 -7.06
N ASP A 127 -2.87 -12.90 -7.56
CA ASP A 127 -2.51 -12.92 -8.98
C ASP A 127 -3.35 -13.93 -9.78
N ILE A 128 -3.57 -15.12 -9.21
CA ILE A 128 -4.39 -16.19 -9.82
C ILE A 128 -5.84 -15.80 -10.14
N TYR A 129 -6.32 -14.66 -9.65
CA TYR A 129 -7.66 -14.14 -9.91
C TYR A 129 -7.70 -12.96 -10.88
N ALA A 130 -6.56 -12.35 -11.25
CA ALA A 130 -6.50 -11.11 -12.04
C ALA A 130 -7.29 -11.22 -13.36
N ASP A 131 -7.06 -12.30 -14.11
CA ASP A 131 -7.74 -12.58 -15.38
C ASP A 131 -9.26 -12.66 -15.25
N ARG A 132 -9.79 -13.14 -14.12
CA ARG A 132 -11.25 -13.22 -13.90
C ARG A 132 -11.91 -11.84 -13.80
N PHE A 133 -11.12 -10.83 -13.46
CA PHE A 133 -11.57 -9.45 -13.36
C PHE A 133 -11.14 -8.60 -14.57
N GLY A 134 -10.61 -9.23 -15.62
CA GLY A 134 -10.11 -8.53 -16.81
C GLY A 134 -8.94 -7.60 -16.51
N LEU A 135 -8.10 -7.96 -15.54
CA LEU A 135 -6.92 -7.20 -15.13
C LEU A 135 -5.65 -7.96 -15.50
N ASN A 136 -4.61 -7.21 -15.85
CA ASN A 136 -3.26 -7.75 -16.01
C ASN A 136 -2.52 -7.63 -14.66
N ALA A 137 -1.92 -8.73 -14.21
CA ALA A 137 -1.17 -8.77 -12.96
C ALA A 137 0.09 -7.91 -12.99
N ASP A 138 0.83 -7.88 -14.10
CA ASP A 138 2.01 -7.04 -14.30
C ASP A 138 1.65 -5.56 -14.12
N ASP A 139 0.48 -5.14 -14.63
CA ASP A 139 -0.01 -3.76 -14.46
C ASP A 139 -0.36 -3.44 -13.00
N LEU A 140 -0.84 -4.42 -12.23
CA LEU A 140 -1.10 -4.26 -10.79
C LEU A 140 0.20 -4.21 -9.99
N ASN A 141 1.19 -5.01 -10.38
CA ASN A 141 2.52 -5.08 -9.80
C ASN A 141 3.34 -3.81 -10.05
N ASN A 142 3.22 -3.24 -11.25
CA ASN A 142 3.75 -1.92 -11.57
C ASN A 142 3.09 -0.84 -10.72
N GLN A 143 1.75 -0.86 -10.58
CA GLN A 143 1.04 0.10 -9.72
C GLN A 143 1.43 0.00 -8.25
N LEU A 144 1.70 -1.21 -7.73
CA LEU A 144 2.25 -1.38 -6.39
C LEU A 144 3.61 -0.70 -6.29
N SER A 145 4.54 -1.06 -7.18
CA SER A 145 5.92 -0.54 -7.21
C SER A 145 5.97 0.99 -7.27
N GLU A 146 5.16 1.60 -8.14
CA GLU A 146 5.11 3.06 -8.33
C GLU A 146 4.57 3.82 -7.11
N LYS A 147 3.72 3.15 -6.31
CA LYS A 147 3.03 3.78 -5.18
C LYS A 147 3.63 3.43 -3.82
N LEU A 148 4.64 2.56 -3.77
CA LEU A 148 5.36 2.28 -2.53
C LEU A 148 5.90 3.59 -1.93
N ASN A 149 5.78 3.71 -0.61
CA ASN A 149 6.40 4.82 0.10
C ASN A 149 7.93 4.73 0.02
N THR A 150 8.61 5.86 0.30
CA THR A 150 10.08 5.95 0.23
C THR A 150 10.78 4.83 1.00
N THR A 151 10.33 4.49 2.21
CA THR A 151 10.94 3.44 3.03
C THR A 151 10.80 2.06 2.40
N ALA A 152 9.59 1.69 1.97
CA ALA A 152 9.31 0.40 1.35
C ALA A 152 10.10 0.24 0.04
N SER A 153 10.25 1.32 -0.73
CA SER A 153 11.04 1.34 -1.97
C SER A 153 12.52 1.05 -1.76
N LEU A 154 13.09 1.35 -0.58
CA LEU A 154 14.48 0.99 -0.23
C LEU A 154 14.71 -0.52 -0.09
N CYS A 155 13.64 -1.32 0.00
CA CYS A 155 13.76 -2.77 0.07
C CYS A 155 14.09 -3.42 -1.28
N GLU A 156 14.04 -2.67 -2.39
CA GLU A 156 14.41 -3.14 -3.75
C GLU A 156 13.73 -4.47 -4.14
N ILE A 157 12.48 -4.64 -3.75
CA ILE A 157 11.73 -5.86 -4.01
C ILE A 157 11.45 -5.98 -5.50
N LYS A 158 11.72 -7.17 -6.05
CA LYS A 158 11.30 -7.54 -7.40
C LYS A 158 9.86 -8.04 -7.36
N ILE A 159 8.94 -7.18 -7.74
CA ILE A 159 7.54 -7.52 -7.94
C ILE A 159 7.45 -8.00 -9.40
N ASN A 160 7.36 -9.32 -9.60
CA ASN A 160 7.43 -9.94 -10.94
C ASN A 160 6.20 -9.63 -11.79
#